data_AF-A0A1E7YV77-F1
#
_entry.id   AF-A0A1E7YV77-F1
#
_cell.length_a   1.000
_cell.length_b   1.000
_cell.length_c   1.000
_cell.angle_alpha   90.00
_cell.angle_beta   90.00
_cell.angle_gamma   90.00
#
_symmetry.space_group_name_H-M   'P 1'
#
loop_
_entity.id
_entity.type
_entity.pdbx_description
1 polymer ?
#
loop_
_entity_poly.entity_id
_entity_poly.type
_entity_poly.pdbx_seq_one_letter_code
_entity_poly.pdbx_strand_id
1 'polypeptide(L)' 'MADIARALGHAPESIPSNVDEKAAAAVLGVKPSTLANWRTTGRYRLPFLKMGRLVRYRTSDLAEWIASRRQGGEA' A
#
# COMPACT_ATOMS: atom_id res chain seq x y z
N MET A 1 2.50 6.09 -11.08
CA MET A 1 2.81 4.69 -11.44
C MET A 1 4.32 4.39 -11.38
N ALA A 2 5.20 5.21 -11.98
CA ALA A 2 6.65 4.98 -11.98
C ALA A 2 7.32 4.90 -10.59
N ASP A 3 6.79 5.61 -9.60
CA ASP A 3 7.37 5.65 -8.24
C ASP A 3 7.14 4.35 -7.44
N ILE A 4 5.99 3.70 -7.64
CA ILE A 4 5.64 2.44 -6.97
C ILE A 4 6.49 1.28 -7.51
N ALA A 5 6.73 1.24 -8.82
CA ALA A 5 7.58 0.23 -9.44
C ALA A 5 9.01 0.26 -8.86
N ARG A 6 9.55 1.47 -8.62
CA ARG A 6 10.87 1.64 -7.98
C ARG A 6 10.87 1.17 -6.53
N ALA A 7 9.83 1.48 -5.75
CA ALA A 7 9.71 1.03 -4.36
C ALA A 7 9.60 -0.51 -4.23
N LEU A 8 9.10 -1.18 -5.26
CA LEU A 8 8.96 -2.64 -5.30
C LEU A 8 10.13 -3.37 -5.97
N GLY A 9 11.08 -2.65 -6.57
CA GLY A 9 12.17 -3.25 -7.33
C GLY A 9 11.71 -4.02 -8.59
N HIS A 10 10.51 -3.71 -9.10
CA HIS A 10 9.96 -4.36 -10.30
C HIS A 10 10.12 -3.45 -11.53
N ALA A 11 10.37 -4.07 -12.69
CA ALA A 11 10.29 -3.38 -13.97
C ALA A 11 8.88 -2.79 -14.17
N PRO A 12 8.75 -1.60 -14.78
CA PRO A 12 7.46 -0.91 -14.93
C PRO A 12 6.42 -1.71 -15.74
N GLU A 13 6.86 -2.69 -16.53
CA GLU A 13 6.00 -3.58 -17.34
C GLU A 13 5.46 -4.80 -16.57
N SER A 14 5.98 -5.10 -15.38
CA SER A 14 5.61 -6.27 -14.59
C SER A 14 5.19 -5.90 -13.16
N ILE A 15 4.44 -4.81 -13.03
CA ILE A 15 3.86 -4.39 -11.74
C ILE A 15 2.73 -5.38 -11.41
N PRO A 16 2.83 -6.15 -10.32
CA PRO A 16 1.73 -7.03 -9.93
C PRO A 16 0.50 -6.18 -9.60
N SER A 17 -0.68 -6.61 -10.07
CA SER A 17 -1.95 -5.94 -9.77
C SER A 17 -2.25 -5.86 -8.27
N ASN A 18 -1.64 -6.75 -7.48
CA ASN A 18 -1.80 -6.86 -6.03
C ASN A 18 -0.44 -7.12 -5.38
N VAL A 19 -0.11 -6.36 -4.35
CA VAL A 19 1.13 -6.48 -3.58
C VAL A 19 0.84 -6.96 -2.15
N ASP A 20 1.79 -7.66 -1.55
CA ASP A 20 1.69 -8.09 -0.15
C ASP A 20 1.89 -6.90 0.81
N GLU A 21 1.56 -7.08 2.09
CA GLU A 21 1.70 -6.04 3.12
C GLU A 21 3.10 -5.42 3.19
N LYS A 22 4.17 -6.24 3.07
CA LYS A 22 5.56 -5.73 3.11
C LYS A 22 5.84 -4.78 1.95
N ALA A 23 5.39 -5.16 0.77
CA ALA A 23 5.54 -4.37 -0.45
C ALA A 23 4.71 -3.10 -0.37
N ALA A 24 3.45 -3.18 0.07
CA ALA A 24 2.61 -2.00 0.33
C ALA A 24 3.25 -1.05 1.36
N ALA A 25 3.86 -1.60 2.42
CA ALA A 25 4.54 -0.82 3.44
C ALA A 25 5.77 -0.08 2.90
N ALA A 26 6.56 -0.74 2.05
CA ALA A 26 7.69 -0.12 1.36
C ALA A 26 7.23 1.02 0.44
N VAL A 27 6.14 0.81 -0.30
CA VAL A 27 5.54 1.83 -1.18
C VAL A 27 5.04 3.04 -0.39
N LEU A 28 4.43 2.81 0.77
CA LEU A 28 3.91 3.86 1.65
C LEU A 28 4.99 4.49 2.55
N GLY A 29 6.20 3.93 2.60
CA GLY A 29 7.26 4.36 3.51
C GLY A 29 6.97 4.10 4.99
N VAL A 30 6.11 3.13 5.32
CA VAL A 30 5.73 2.78 6.70
C VAL A 30 6.20 1.37 7.07
N LYS A 31 6.09 1.00 8.35
CA LYS A 31 6.35 -0.38 8.78
C LYS A 31 5.14 -1.28 8.47
N PRO A 32 5.34 -2.56 8.12
CA PRO A 32 4.24 -3.51 7.92
C PRO A 32 3.37 -3.65 9.17
N SER A 33 3.96 -3.60 10.37
CA SER A 33 3.22 -3.59 11.64
C SER A 33 2.30 -2.37 11.79
N THR A 34 2.68 -1.21 11.26
CA THR A 34 1.84 0.00 11.24
C THR A 34 0.64 -0.21 10.32
N LEU A 35 0.87 -0.82 9.16
CA LEU A 35 -0.17 -1.20 8.19
C LEU A 35 -1.16 -2.21 8.77
N ALA A 36 -0.67 -3.21 9.50
CA ALA A 36 -1.50 -4.17 10.23
C ALA A 36 -2.35 -3.46 11.30
N ASN A 37 -1.75 -2.51 12.04
CA ASN A 37 -2.47 -1.70 13.03
C ASN A 37 -3.56 -0.84 12.38
N TRP A 38 -3.30 -0.23 11.22
CA TRP A 38 -4.31 0.53 10.48
C TRP A 38 -5.51 -0.31 10.06
N ARG A 39 -5.25 -1.58 9.70
CA ARG A 39 -6.29 -2.55 9.37
C ARG A 39 -7.15 -2.95 10.57
N THR A 40 -6.54 -3.13 11.74
CA THR A 40 -7.26 -3.56 12.95
C THR A 40 -7.97 -2.40 13.65
N THR A 41 -7.34 -1.23 13.70
CA THR A 41 -7.96 -0.02 14.28
C THR A 41 -8.99 0.62 13.36
N GLY A 42 -8.97 0.31 12.07
CA GLY A 42 -9.86 0.94 11.08
C GLY A 42 -9.62 2.44 10.92
N ARG A 43 -8.52 2.98 11.45
CA ARG A 43 -8.22 4.42 11.45
C ARG A 43 -8.11 5.00 10.05
N TYR A 44 -7.76 4.17 9.07
CA TYR A 44 -7.61 4.59 7.69
C TYR A 44 -8.34 3.64 6.74
N ARG A 45 -9.11 4.23 5.82
CA ARG A 45 -9.76 3.50 4.73
C ARG A 45 -8.74 3.18 3.65
N LEU A 46 -7.88 2.20 3.92
CA LEU A 46 -7.01 1.62 2.89
C LEU A 46 -7.64 0.29 2.45
N PRO A 47 -8.11 0.17 1.19
CA PRO A 47 -8.68 -1.07 0.68
C PRO A 47 -7.67 -2.21 0.76
N PHE A 48 -8.09 -3.35 1.29
CA PHE A 48 -7.27 -4.56 1.34
C PHE A 48 -8.10 -5.76 0.92
N LEU A 49 -7.44 -6.67 0.19
CA LEU A 49 -7.98 -7.95 -0.22
C LEU A 49 -7.52 -9.01 0.77
N LYS A 50 -8.46 -9.57 1.51
CA LYS A 50 -8.21 -10.69 2.42
C LYS A 50 -8.45 -12.00 1.69
N MET A 51 -7.40 -12.76 1.42
CA MET A 51 -7.45 -14.11 0.85
C MET A 51 -7.03 -15.11 1.93
N GLY A 52 -7.99 -15.49 2.79
CA GLY A 52 -7.73 -16.37 3.93
C GLY A 52 -6.79 -15.72 4.95
N ARG A 53 -5.60 -16.31 5.12
CA ARG A 53 -4.52 -15.78 5.97
C ARG A 53 -3.69 -14.69 5.30
N LEU A 54 -3.74 -14.61 3.97
CA LEU A 54 -2.96 -13.65 3.19
C LEU A 54 -3.75 -12.36 3.03
N VAL A 55 -3.03 -11.24 3.10
CA VAL A 55 -3.60 -9.91 2.85
C VAL A 55 -2.78 -9.25 1.75
N ARG A 56 -3.48 -8.76 0.73
CA ARG A 56 -2.90 -8.04 -0.39
C ARG A 56 -3.57 -6.70 -0.61
N TYR A 57 -2.83 -5.78 -1.20
CA TYR A 57 -3.24 -4.43 -1.52
C TYR A 57 -3.16 -4.25 -3.02
N ARG A 58 -4.14 -3.61 -3.67
CA ARG A 58 -3.97 -3.29 -5.07
C ARG A 58 -3.04 -2.11 -5.23
N THR A 59 -2.22 -2.18 -6.25
CA THR A 59 -1.25 -1.14 -6.55
C THR A 59 -1.95 0.16 -6.96
N SER A 60 -3.10 0.05 -7.65
CA SER A 60 -3.97 1.20 -7.96
C SER A 60 -4.56 1.83 -6.71
N ASP A 61 -5.12 1.03 -5.79
CA ASP A 61 -5.68 1.54 -4.53
C ASP A 61 -4.61 2.26 -3.69
N LEU A 62 -3.38 1.74 -3.65
CA LEU A 62 -2.25 2.40 -2.99
C LEU A 62 -1.93 3.74 -3.66
N ALA A 63 -1.88 3.80 -4.99
CA ALA A 63 -1.63 5.04 -5.72
C ALA A 63 -2.73 6.08 -5.47
N GLU A 64 -3.99 5.67 -5.51
CA GLU A 64 -5.16 6.53 -5.22
C GLU A 64 -5.14 7.02 -3.78
N TRP A 65 -4.80 6.14 -2.82
CA TRP A 65 -4.69 6.51 -1.42
C TRP A 65 -3.57 7.52 -1.17
N ILE A 66 -2.39 7.33 -1.80
CA ILE A 66 -1.28 8.29 -1.72
C ILE A 66 -1.70 9.63 -2.34
N ALA A 67 -2.36 9.59 -3.50
CA ALA A 67 -2.86 10.79 -4.17
C ALA A 67 -3.89 11.54 -3.32
N SER A 68 -4.81 10.82 -2.68
CA SER A 68 -5.82 11.36 -1.76
C SER A 68 -5.20 11.96 -0.50
N ARG A 69 -4.04 11.46 -0.06
CA ARG A 69 -3.29 11.93 1.11
C ARG A 69 -2.30 13.05 0.82
N ARG A 70 -2.13 13.47 -0.44
CA ARG A 70 -1.22 14.57 -0.81
C ARG A 70 -1.66 15.94 -0.28
N GLN A 71 -2.67 15.98 0.58
CA GLN A 71 -3.12 17.13 1.36
C GLN A 71 -2.90 16.81 2.85
N GLY A 72 -1.80 17.30 3.44
CA GLY A 72 -1.59 17.30 4.88
C GLY A 72 -0.61 16.25 5.41
N GLY A 73 0.68 16.48 5.22
CA GLY A 73 1.63 16.14 6.28
C GLY A 73 1.48 17.19 7.37
N GLU A 74 0.77 16.86 8.46
CA GLU A 74 0.93 17.55 9.75
C GLU A 74 0.20 16.77 10.85
N ALA A 75 0.96 16.36 11.87
CA ALA A 75 0.69 16.58 13.30
C ALA A 75 1.89 16.05 14.08
#